data_AF-A0A5K0W6Z3-F1
#
_entry.id   AF-A0A5K0W6Z3-F1
#
_cell.length_a   1.000
_cell.length_b   1.000
_cell.length_c   1.000
_cell.angle_alpha   90.00
_cell.angle_beta   90.00
_cell.angle_gamma   90.00
#
_symmetry.space_group_name_H-M   'P 1'
#
loop_
_entity.id
_entity.type
_entity.pdbx_description
1 polymer ?
#
loop_
_entity_poly.entity_id
_entity_poly.type
_entity_poly.pdbx_seq_one_letter_code
_entity_poly.pdbx_strand_id
1 'polypeptide(L)' 'FMHAITTVGTTDEVIGFTNPTDIKIGSRKYYRYEGSLTTPPCTEGVIWNVMKK' A
#
# COMPACT_ATOMS: atom_id res chain seq x y z
N PHE A 1 12.56 -0.64 -15.08
CA PHE A 1 12.85 -0.78 -13.64
C PHE A 1 11.55 -1.01 -12.87
N MET A 2 10.95 -2.20 -12.97
CA MET A 2 9.85 -2.63 -12.10
C MET A 2 10.48 -3.49 -11.01
N HIS A 3 10.30 -3.11 -9.74
CA HIS A 3 10.70 -3.92 -8.60
C HIS A 3 9.52 -4.85 -8.26
N ALA A 4 9.78 -6.16 -8.18
CA ALA A 4 8.81 -7.14 -7.71
C ALA A 4 8.84 -7.20 -6.18
N ILE A 5 7.69 -7.44 -5.55
CA ILE A 5 7.62 -7.75 -4.12
C ILE A 5 8.02 -9.22 -3.98
N THR A 6 9.16 -9.49 -3.34
CA THR A 6 9.75 -10.84 -3.32
C THR A 6 9.24 -11.73 -2.18
N THR A 7 8.55 -11.18 -1.17
CA THR A 7 8.18 -11.96 0.02
C THR A 7 6.94 -11.41 0.73
N VAL A 8 5.96 -12.28 0.95
CA VAL A 8 4.88 -12.10 1.94
C VAL A 8 4.80 -13.41 2.73
N GLY A 9 5.32 -13.43 3.96
CA GLY A 9 5.38 -14.63 4.82
C GLY A 9 6.68 -15.43 4.71
N THR A 10 6.93 -16.31 5.69
CA THR A 10 8.17 -17.10 5.90
C THR A 10 8.45 -18.18 4.85
N THR A 11 7.78 -18.14 3.71
CA THR A 11 7.98 -19.06 2.60
C THR A 11 8.12 -18.22 1.33
N ASP A 12 9.28 -18.32 0.67
CA ASP A 12 9.59 -17.69 -0.61
C ASP A 12 8.76 -18.32 -1.75
N GLU A 13 7.43 -18.19 -1.69
CA GLU A 13 6.56 -18.53 -2.80
C GLU A 13 6.41 -17.30 -3.69
N VAL A 14 6.79 -17.42 -4.95
CA VAL A 14 6.62 -16.35 -5.94
C VAL A 14 5.12 -16.19 -6.20
N ILE A 15 4.47 -15.36 -5.39
CA ILE A 15 3.19 -14.76 -5.73
C ILE A 15 3.42 -14.01 -7.05
N GLY A 16 2.79 -14.48 -8.13
CA GLY A 16 3.12 -14.06 -9.50
C GLY A 16 3.07 -12.54 -9.75
N PHE A 17 3.39 -12.12 -10.97
CA PHE A 17 3.39 -10.71 -11.33
C PHE A 17 1.97 -10.12 -11.26
N THR A 18 1.70 -9.33 -10.23
CA THR A 18 0.46 -8.55 -10.10
C THR A 18 0.68 -7.14 -10.65
N ASN A 19 -0.15 -6.69 -11.59
CA ASN A 19 -0.14 -5.31 -12.05
C ASN A 19 -0.94 -4.42 -11.06
N PRO A 20 -0.33 -3.41 -10.42
CA PRO A 20 -1.03 -2.55 -9.47
C PRO A 20 -2.23 -1.80 -10.07
N THR A 21 -2.30 -1.62 -11.40
CA THR A 21 -3.44 -0.98 -12.06
C THR A 21 -4.71 -1.81 -12.00
N ASP A 22 -4.60 -3.11 -11.76
CA ASP A 22 -5.75 -4.03 -11.70
C ASP A 22 -6.46 -3.94 -10.34
N ILE A 23 -5.87 -3.24 -9.37
CA ILE A 23 -6.49 -2.97 -8.07
C ILE A 23 -7.65 -2.00 -8.28
N LYS A 24 -8.88 -2.52 -8.12
CA LYS A 24 -10.11 -1.74 -8.27
C LYS A 24 -10.28 -0.75 -7.11
N ILE A 25 -9.77 0.46 -7.31
CA ILE A 25 -10.03 1.59 -6.42
C ILE A 25 -11.35 2.24 -6.87
N GLY A 26 -12.42 2.03 -6.09
CA GLY A 26 -13.81 2.34 -6.48
C GLY A 26 -14.11 3.82 -6.75
N SER A 27 -13.27 4.75 -6.28
CA SER A 27 -13.44 6.20 -6.49
C SER A 27 -12.09 6.90 -6.58
N ARG A 28 -12.06 8.04 -7.28
CA ARG A 28 -10.91 8.97 -7.26
C ARG A 28 -11.00 9.99 -6.13
N LYS A 29 -12.12 10.04 -5.39
CA LYS A 29 -12.26 10.90 -4.21
C LYS A 29 -11.53 10.24 -3.05
N TYR A 30 -10.73 11.00 -2.34
CA TYR A 30 -10.00 10.53 -1.16
C TYR A 30 -10.00 11.60 -0.07
N TYR A 31 -9.85 11.16 1.16
CA TYR A 31 -9.54 12.01 2.30
C TYR A 31 -8.03 12.05 2.47
N ARG A 32 -7.48 13.25 2.68
CA ARG A 32 -6.05 13.45 2.89
C ARG A 32 -5.81 14.00 4.28
N TYR A 33 -4.91 13.37 5.03
CA TYR A 33 -4.47 13.85 6.33
C TYR A 33 -3.02 13.45 6.60
N GLU A 34 -2.37 14.23 7.46
CA GLU A 34 -1.06 13.91 8.01
C GLU A 34 -1.25 13.11 9.29
N GLY A 35 -0.48 12.04 9.46
CA GLY A 35 -0.57 11.14 10.60
C GLY A 35 0.73 10.37 10.80
N SER A 36 0.64 9.18 11.39
CA SER A 36 1.79 8.34 11.69
C SER A 36 1.73 6.98 11.00
N LEU A 37 2.85 6.25 11.05
CA LEU A 37 2.87 4.82 10.72
C LEU A 37 1.98 4.05 11.70
N THR A 38 1.16 3.13 11.18
CA THR A 38 0.25 2.30 11.99
C THR A 38 0.94 1.12 12.67
N THR A 39 2.24 0.94 12.39
CA THR A 39 3.10 -0.05 13.05
C THR A 39 4.31 0.64 13.66
N PRO A 40 4.85 0.12 14.77
CA PRO A 40 6.11 0.61 15.34
C PRO A 40 7.18 0.76 14.24
N PRO A 41 7.89 1.91 14.18
CA PRO A 41 8.11 2.90 15.24
C PRO A 41 7.08 4.04 15.34
N CYS A 42 5.92 3.95 14.67
CA CYS A 42 4.84 4.96 14.76
C CYS A 42 5.28 6.39 14.37
N THR A 43 6.27 6.52 13.46
CA THR A 43 6.80 7.82 13.03
C THR A 43 5.72 8.71 12.43
N GLU A 44 5.70 9.97 12.84
CA GLU A 44 4.78 11.02 12.36
C GLU A 44 5.24 11.64 11.03
N GLY A 45 4.39 12.49 10.43
CA GLY A 45 4.65 13.14 9.14
C GLY A 45 4.26 12.31 7.91
N VAL A 46 3.50 11.23 8.12
CA VAL A 46 3.04 10.35 7.04
C VAL A 46 1.76 10.92 6.44
N ILE A 47 1.77 11.12 5.12
CA ILE A 47 0.58 11.61 4.40
C ILE A 47 -0.27 10.42 3.94
N TRP A 48 -1.45 10.29 4.55
CA TRP A 48 -2.43 9.27 4.19
C TRP A 48 -3.40 9.79 3.13
N ASN A 49 -3.63 9.00 2.07
CA ASN A 49 -4.73 9.20 1.14
C ASN A 49 -5.69 8.01 1.29
N VAL A 50 -6.82 8.24 1.95
CA VAL A 50 -7.83 7.20 2.20
C VAL A 50 -8.93 7.32 1.16
N MET A 51 -9.05 6.31 0.31
CA MET A 51 -10.02 6.31 -0.80
C MET A 51 -11.46 6.27 -0.26
N LYS A 52 -12.31 7.16 -0.78
CA LYS A 52 -13.74 7.16 -0.48
C LYS A 52 -14.42 6.03 -1.26
N LYS A 53 -15.35 5.31 -0.62
CA LYS A 53 -16.16 4.29 -1.29
C LYS A 53 -17.15 4.92 -2.27
#